data_AF-A0A355GFS8-F1
#
_entry.id   AF-A0A355GFS8-F1
#
_cell.length_a   1.000
_cell.length_b   1.000
_cell.length_c   1.000
_cell.angle_alpha   90.00
_cell.angle_beta   90.00
_cell.angle_gamma   90.00
#
_symmetry.space_group_name_H-M   'P 1'
#
loop_
_entity.id
_entity.type
_entity.pdbx_description
1 polymer ?
#
loop_
_entity_poly.entity_id
_entity_poly.type
_entity_poly.pdbx_seq_one_letter_code
_entity_poly.pdbx_strand_id
1 'polypeptide(L)'
;MLGWRLLVSVILIPFLAGLFYLDQRAGSSAPILYGLCCLIIFRGCWELTQLLAVRNLKPGFAITSLLSLLICTLAWLPYFSQADPGSAQESSLALMSIGFSVSILLIFLKSTILFQEPGRSVETMGAEILTVSYVGFLLALLAQLRWVAGPETGYLALGSLIISAKMGDIGGYTFGRLW
;
A
#
# COMPACT_ATOMS: atom_id res chain seq x y z
N MET A 1 27.47 14.00 6.07
CA MET A 1 25.99 13.79 6.12
C MET A 1 25.31 14.04 4.77
N LEU A 2 25.68 15.09 4.02
CA LEU A 2 25.11 15.34 2.69
C LEU A 2 25.42 14.24 1.67
N GLY A 3 26.67 13.75 1.64
CA GLY A 3 27.08 12.65 0.77
C GLY A 3 26.27 11.37 0.97
N TRP A 4 25.95 11.00 2.21
CA TRP A 4 25.11 9.83 2.51
C TRP A 4 23.69 9.98 1.98
N ARG A 5 23.09 11.17 2.15
CA ARG A 5 21.74 11.45 1.64
C ARG A 5 21.68 11.40 0.11
N LEU A 6 22.66 12.00 -0.56
CA LEU A 6 22.77 11.97 -2.02
C LEU A 6 23.01 10.55 -2.53
N LEU A 7 23.88 9.79 -1.87
CA LEU A 7 24.18 8.41 -2.23
C LEU A 7 22.92 7.53 -2.14
N VAL A 8 22.14 7.65 -1.04
CA VAL A 8 20.87 6.93 -0.91
C VAL A 8 19.90 7.28 -2.04
N SER A 9 19.76 8.56 -2.39
CA SER A 9 18.88 8.98 -3.50
C SER A 9 19.37 8.44 -4.85
N VAL A 10 20.67 8.50 -5.11
CA VAL A 10 21.30 8.00 -6.35
C VAL A 10 21.16 6.50 -6.50
N ILE A 11 21.09 5.74 -5.39
CA ILE A 11 20.85 4.29 -5.46
C ILE A 11 19.36 4.00 -5.59
N LEU A 12 18.50 4.68 -4.84
CA LEU A 12 17.09 4.32 -4.71
C LEU A 12 16.28 4.56 -5.99
N ILE A 13 16.57 5.64 -6.72
CA ILE A 13 15.90 5.97 -7.99
C ILE A 13 16.16 4.88 -9.06
N PRO A 14 17.42 4.57 -9.44
CA PRO A 14 17.69 3.53 -10.43
C PRO A 14 17.34 2.14 -9.91
N PHE A 15 17.39 1.89 -8.60
CA PHE A 15 16.93 0.63 -8.03
C PHE A 15 15.43 0.42 -8.26
N LEU A 16 14.60 1.44 -8.03
CA LEU A 16 13.17 1.36 -8.30
C LEU A 16 12.88 1.19 -9.79
N ALA A 17 13.57 1.95 -10.66
CA ALA A 17 13.46 1.80 -12.10
C ALA A 17 13.88 0.40 -12.58
N GLY A 18 14.96 -0.13 -12.00
CA GLY A 18 15.45 -1.49 -12.26
C GLY A 18 14.46 -2.56 -11.83
N LEU A 19 13.80 -2.39 -10.68
CA LEU A 19 12.74 -3.30 -10.23
C LEU A 19 11.56 -3.33 -11.19
N PHE A 20 11.08 -2.18 -11.66
CA PHE A 20 9.99 -2.12 -12.63
C PHE A 20 10.39 -2.71 -13.98
N TYR A 21 11.64 -2.51 -14.40
CA TYR A 21 12.17 -3.12 -15.60
C TYR A 21 12.24 -4.65 -15.52
N LEU A 22 12.73 -5.17 -14.38
CA LEU A 22 12.79 -6.61 -14.13
C LEU A 22 11.39 -7.21 -14.02
N ASP A 23 10.45 -6.50 -13.38
CA ASP A 23 9.08 -6.97 -13.24
C ASP A 23 8.35 -7.00 -14.58
N GLN A 24 8.56 -6.00 -15.45
CA GLN A 24 8.05 -6.02 -16.83
C GLN A 24 8.52 -7.26 -17.60
N ARG A 25 9.77 -7.71 -17.36
CA ARG A 25 10.30 -8.95 -17.96
C ARG A 25 9.78 -10.22 -17.29
N ALA A 26 9.41 -10.16 -16.02
CA ALA A 26 8.89 -11.30 -15.24
C ALA A 26 7.45 -11.70 -15.64
N GLY A 27 6.79 -10.91 -16.49
CA GLY A 27 5.52 -11.26 -17.12
C GLY A 27 4.31 -10.53 -16.53
N SER A 28 3.11 -10.96 -16.94
CA SER A 28 1.84 -10.29 -16.63
C SER A 28 1.46 -10.29 -15.14
N SER A 29 1.93 -11.29 -14.38
CA SER A 29 1.57 -11.48 -12.96
C SER A 29 2.33 -10.56 -11.98
N ALA A 30 3.35 -9.83 -12.45
CA ALA A 30 4.10 -8.83 -11.67
C ALA A 30 4.55 -9.28 -10.26
N PRO A 31 5.29 -10.40 -10.11
CA PRO A 31 5.63 -10.97 -8.81
C PRO A 31 6.63 -10.13 -8.00
N ILE A 32 7.47 -9.33 -8.66
CA ILE A 32 8.46 -8.47 -8.00
C ILE A 32 7.75 -7.26 -7.39
N LEU A 33 6.79 -6.68 -8.12
CA LEU A 33 5.93 -5.61 -7.61
C LEU A 33 5.13 -6.09 -6.39
N TYR A 34 4.58 -7.30 -6.43
CA TYR A 34 3.89 -7.91 -5.29
C TYR A 34 4.78 -7.99 -4.06
N GLY A 35 5.99 -8.55 -4.20
CA GLY A 35 6.95 -8.66 -3.10
C GLY A 35 7.32 -7.29 -2.52
N LEU A 36 7.52 -6.29 -3.38
CA LEU A 36 7.78 -4.91 -2.97
C LEU A 36 6.58 -4.31 -2.21
N CYS A 37 5.35 -4.51 -2.69
CA CYS A 37 4.15 -4.07 -1.99
C CYS A 37 4.04 -4.73 -0.61
N CYS A 38 4.26 -6.04 -0.48
CA CYS A 38 4.26 -6.71 0.82
C CYS A 38 5.30 -6.15 1.79
N LEU A 39 6.51 -5.86 1.31
CA LEU A 39 7.57 -5.25 2.12
C LEU A 39 7.20 -3.85 2.58
N ILE A 40 6.63 -3.03 1.70
CA ILE A 40 6.17 -1.67 2.03
C ILE A 40 5.00 -1.73 3.00
N ILE A 41 4.04 -2.65 2.83
CA ILE A 41 2.93 -2.84 3.77
C ILE A 41 3.45 -3.19 5.15
N PHE A 42 4.33 -4.19 5.23
CA PHE A 42 4.87 -4.65 6.51
C PHE A 42 5.63 -3.53 7.23
N ARG A 43 6.52 -2.82 6.52
CA ARG A 43 7.27 -1.67 7.07
C ARG A 43 6.36 -0.49 7.42
N GLY A 44 5.40 -0.16 6.56
CA GLY A 44 4.46 0.94 6.75
C GLY A 44 3.55 0.71 7.95
N CYS A 45 3.02 -0.50 8.14
CA CYS A 45 2.27 -0.85 9.34
C CYS A 45 3.14 -0.75 10.60
N TRP A 46 4.40 -1.18 10.53
CA TRP A 46 5.32 -1.08 11.66
C TRP A 46 5.57 0.37 12.06
N GLU A 47 5.92 1.24 11.10
CA GLU A 47 6.18 2.65 11.36
C GLU A 47 4.93 3.39 11.85
N LEU A 48 3.78 3.11 11.25
CA LEU A 48 2.52 3.76 11.62
C LEU A 48 2.06 3.33 13.02
N THR A 49 2.18 2.04 13.37
CA THR A 49 1.86 1.58 14.73
C THR A 49 2.80 2.19 15.78
N GLN A 50 4.09 2.34 15.47
CA GLN A 50 5.03 3.05 16.36
C GLN A 50 4.69 4.52 16.51
N LEU A 51 4.33 5.21 15.43
CA LEU A 51 3.96 6.62 15.47
C LEU A 51 2.68 6.85 16.29
N LEU A 52 1.69 5.97 16.14
CA LEU A 52 0.43 6.05 16.88
C LEU A 52 0.62 5.69 18.37
N ALA A 53 1.59 4.84 18.70
CA ALA A 53 1.96 4.53 20.08
C ALA A 53 2.41 5.76 20.89
N VAL A 54 3.04 6.75 20.24
CA VAL A 54 3.43 8.02 20.88
C VAL A 54 2.22 8.80 21.38
N ARG A 55 1.06 8.63 20.75
CA ARG A 55 -0.22 9.27 21.14
C ARG A 55 -1.05 8.40 22.10
N ASN A 56 -0.46 7.39 22.73
CA ASN A 56 -1.13 6.38 23.58
C ASN A 56 -2.17 5.50 22.86
N LEU A 57 -2.23 5.54 21.53
CA LEU A 57 -3.00 4.58 20.74
C LEU A 57 -2.21 3.28 20.66
N LYS A 58 -2.80 2.13 21.01
CA LYS A 58 -2.09 0.83 20.99
C LYS A 58 -2.63 -0.10 19.90
N PRO A 59 -2.49 0.27 18.61
CA PRO A 59 -2.92 -0.61 17.52
C PRO A 59 -2.08 -1.90 17.51
N GLY A 60 -2.72 -3.03 17.26
CA GLY A 60 -2.04 -4.31 17.12
C GLY A 60 -1.29 -4.39 15.80
N PHE A 61 0.05 -4.34 15.85
CA PHE A 61 0.90 -4.48 14.66
C PHE A 61 0.57 -5.76 13.88
N ALA A 62 0.51 -6.91 14.56
CA ALA A 62 0.27 -8.20 13.90
C ALA A 62 -1.07 -8.25 13.14
N ILE A 63 -2.14 -7.71 13.74
CA ILE A 63 -3.47 -7.71 13.13
C ILE A 63 -3.51 -6.75 11.95
N THR A 64 -3.04 -5.52 12.12
CA THR A 64 -3.02 -4.53 11.03
C THR A 64 -2.13 -4.95 9.86
N SER A 65 -0.97 -5.58 10.13
CA SER A 65 -0.11 -6.12 9.08
C SER A 65 -0.76 -7.29 8.35
N LEU A 66 -1.36 -8.25 9.07
CA LEU A 66 -2.01 -9.41 8.46
C LEU A 66 -3.20 -9.02 7.59
N LEU A 67 -4.06 -8.11 8.09
CA LEU A 67 -5.21 -7.61 7.33
C LEU A 67 -4.78 -6.82 6.09
N SER A 68 -3.75 -5.98 6.21
CA SER A 68 -3.23 -5.22 5.06
C SER A 68 -2.59 -6.14 4.02
N LEU A 69 -1.86 -7.17 4.44
CA LEU A 69 -1.31 -8.18 3.55
C LEU A 69 -2.41 -9.01 2.89
N LEU A 70 -3.46 -9.37 3.61
CA LEU A 70 -4.63 -10.10 3.07
C LEU A 70 -5.32 -9.30 1.96
N ILE A 71 -5.48 -7.98 2.12
CA ILE A 71 -6.06 -7.13 1.07
C ILE A 71 -5.17 -7.14 -0.18
N CYS A 72 -3.85 -7.03 0.01
CA CYS A 72 -2.90 -7.05 -1.09
C CYS A 72 -2.86 -8.42 -1.79
N THR A 73 -2.92 -9.53 -1.06
CA THR A 73 -2.92 -10.87 -1.65
C THR A 73 -4.21 -11.15 -2.44
N LEU A 74 -5.36 -10.72 -1.92
CA LEU A 74 -6.64 -10.83 -2.63
C LEU A 74 -6.67 -10.01 -3.92
N ALA A 75 -6.04 -8.84 -3.93
CA ALA A 75 -5.88 -8.01 -5.12
C ALA A 75 -4.93 -8.64 -6.18
N TRP A 76 -4.12 -9.63 -5.80
CA TRP A 76 -3.21 -10.33 -6.71
C TRP A 76 -3.73 -11.69 -7.18
N LEU A 77 -4.73 -12.25 -6.48
CA LEU A 77 -5.23 -13.60 -6.72
C LEU A 77 -5.65 -13.87 -8.17
N PRO A 78 -6.41 -12.99 -8.86
CA PRO A 78 -6.84 -13.23 -10.24
C PRO A 78 -5.71 -13.24 -11.26
N TYR A 79 -4.62 -12.52 -10.98
CA TYR A 79 -3.44 -12.44 -11.86
C TYR A 79 -2.54 -13.68 -11.72
N PHE A 80 -2.68 -14.45 -10.65
CA PHE A 80 -2.07 -15.79 -10.52
C PHE A 80 -2.90 -16.88 -11.20
N SER A 81 -4.23 -16.72 -11.27
CA SER A 81 -5.11 -17.71 -11.91
C SER A 81 -5.20 -17.62 -13.43
N GLN A 82 -4.37 -16.77 -14.08
CA GLN A 82 -4.33 -16.59 -15.53
C GLN A 82 -5.69 -16.26 -16.17
N ALA A 83 -6.51 -15.46 -15.48
CA ALA A 83 -7.76 -14.96 -16.04
C ALA A 83 -7.49 -13.93 -17.16
N ASP A 84 -8.44 -13.78 -18.09
CA ASP A 84 -8.36 -12.76 -19.13
C ASP A 84 -8.11 -11.37 -18.51
N PRO A 85 -7.28 -10.50 -19.11
CA PRO A 85 -6.82 -9.26 -18.48
C PRO A 85 -7.95 -8.35 -17.97
N GLY A 86 -9.04 -8.25 -18.73
CA GLY A 86 -10.21 -7.45 -18.35
C GLY A 86 -10.99 -8.03 -17.17
N SER A 87 -11.25 -9.34 -17.18
CA SER A 87 -11.98 -10.01 -16.09
C SER A 87 -11.13 -10.15 -14.83
N ALA A 88 -9.80 -10.26 -14.98
CA ALA A 88 -8.84 -10.28 -13.88
C ALA A 88 -8.85 -8.97 -13.10
N GLN A 89 -8.94 -7.82 -13.78
CA GLN A 89 -8.96 -6.52 -13.11
C GLN A 89 -10.26 -6.29 -12.34
N GLU A 90 -11.42 -6.59 -12.94
CA GLU A 90 -12.71 -6.45 -12.28
C GLU A 90 -12.81 -7.37 -11.05
N SER A 91 -12.42 -8.63 -11.20
CA SER A 91 -12.40 -9.59 -10.10
C SER A 91 -11.40 -9.20 -9.00
N SER A 92 -10.25 -8.62 -9.37
CA SER A 92 -9.25 -8.13 -8.42
C SER A 92 -9.80 -6.99 -7.57
N LEU A 93 -10.43 -5.98 -8.19
CA LEU A 93 -11.06 -4.88 -7.45
C LEU A 93 -12.21 -5.37 -6.56
N ALA A 94 -13.00 -6.33 -7.03
CA ALA A 94 -14.06 -6.94 -6.24
C ALA A 94 -13.49 -7.69 -5.01
N LEU A 95 -12.51 -8.57 -5.21
CA LEU A 95 -11.87 -9.33 -4.12
C LEU A 95 -11.15 -8.43 -3.12
N MET A 96 -10.47 -7.37 -3.60
CA MET A 96 -9.85 -6.36 -2.76
C MET A 96 -10.88 -5.63 -1.88
N SER A 97 -12.02 -5.25 -2.46
CA SER A 97 -13.10 -4.56 -1.74
C SER A 97 -13.78 -5.45 -0.71
N ILE A 98 -13.97 -6.73 -1.04
CA ILE A 98 -14.46 -7.76 -0.09
C ILE A 98 -13.43 -7.95 1.03
N GLY A 99 -12.15 -8.10 0.70
CA GLY A 99 -11.07 -8.23 1.67
C GLY A 99 -10.98 -7.06 2.64
N PHE A 100 -11.15 -5.84 2.13
CA PHE A 100 -11.19 -4.62 2.94
C PHE A 100 -12.42 -4.60 3.87
N SER A 101 -13.60 -4.94 3.35
CA SER A 101 -14.84 -4.99 4.14
C SER A 101 -14.74 -6.04 5.26
N VAL A 102 -14.23 -7.24 4.94
CA VAL A 102 -13.97 -8.30 5.92
C VAL A 102 -12.94 -7.85 6.96
N SER A 103 -11.88 -7.15 6.55
CA SER A 103 -10.87 -6.62 7.46
C SER A 103 -11.48 -5.63 8.47
N ILE A 104 -12.34 -4.72 8.00
CA ILE A 104 -13.07 -3.79 8.87
C ILE A 104 -13.97 -4.56 9.85
N LEU A 105 -14.74 -5.55 9.36
CA LEU A 105 -15.61 -6.37 10.22
C LEU A 105 -14.80 -7.13 11.29
N LEU A 106 -13.62 -7.65 10.95
CA LEU A 106 -12.74 -8.33 11.89
C LEU A 106 -12.19 -7.37 12.95
N ILE A 107 -11.83 -6.15 12.57
CA ILE A 107 -11.41 -5.10 13.52
C ILE A 107 -12.56 -4.75 14.48
N PHE A 108 -13.78 -4.59 13.96
CA PHE A 108 -14.97 -4.37 14.79
C PHE A 108 -15.24 -5.54 15.73
N LEU A 109 -15.24 -6.78 15.21
CA LEU A 109 -15.48 -7.98 16.00
C LEU A 109 -14.47 -8.11 17.14
N LYS A 110 -13.18 -7.92 16.84
CA LYS A 110 -12.11 -7.90 17.84
C LYS A 110 -12.36 -6.82 18.89
N SER A 111 -12.72 -5.61 18.47
CA SER A 111 -12.97 -4.48 19.37
C SER A 111 -14.17 -4.74 20.29
N THR A 112 -15.21 -5.43 19.79
CA THR A 112 -16.37 -5.86 20.57
C THR A 112 -16.01 -6.95 21.58
N ILE A 113 -15.22 -7.96 21.20
CA ILE A 113 -14.80 -9.05 22.09
C ILE A 113 -13.90 -8.54 23.22
N LEU A 114 -13.00 -7.60 22.91
CA LEU A 114 -12.05 -7.04 23.88
C LEU A 114 -12.59 -5.78 24.59
N PHE A 115 -13.88 -5.47 24.42
CA PHE A 115 -14.47 -4.26 24.99
C PHE A 115 -14.51 -4.35 26.53
N GLN A 116 -13.74 -3.48 27.20
CA GLN A 116 -13.70 -3.40 28.66
C GLN A 116 -14.23 -2.06 29.18
N GLU A 117 -13.89 -0.93 28.54
CA GLU A 117 -14.33 0.41 28.95
C GLU A 117 -14.59 1.33 27.73
N PRO A 118 -15.61 2.20 27.79
CA PRO A 118 -15.87 3.20 26.74
C PRO A 118 -14.77 4.28 26.71
N GLY A 119 -14.22 4.55 25.52
CA GLY A 119 -13.19 5.58 25.28
C GLY A 119 -11.94 5.02 24.59
N ARG A 120 -11.22 4.12 25.26
CA ARG A 120 -9.95 3.57 24.75
C ARG A 120 -10.10 2.62 23.56
N SER A 121 -11.21 1.87 23.53
CA SER A 121 -11.49 0.92 22.44
C SER A 121 -11.77 1.62 21.11
N VAL A 122 -12.43 2.78 21.13
CA VAL A 122 -12.78 3.53 19.90
C VAL A 122 -11.54 4.13 19.25
N GLU A 123 -10.65 4.71 20.06
CA GLU A 123 -9.39 5.30 19.57
C GLU A 123 -8.47 4.26 18.93
N THR A 124 -8.31 3.10 19.59
CA THR A 124 -7.47 2.01 19.08
C THR A 124 -8.04 1.41 17.80
N MET A 125 -9.36 1.23 17.75
CA MET A 125 -10.06 0.76 16.56
C MET A 125 -9.89 1.73 15.38
N GLY A 126 -10.04 3.04 15.62
CA GLY A 126 -9.81 4.07 14.61
C GLY A 126 -8.38 4.04 14.06
N ALA A 127 -7.37 3.84 14.92
CA ALA A 127 -5.99 3.67 14.53
C ALA A 127 -5.75 2.43 13.64
N GLU A 128 -6.39 1.31 13.97
CA GLU A 128 -6.30 0.07 13.18
C GLU A 128 -6.97 0.22 11.81
N ILE A 129 -8.17 0.81 11.76
CA ILE A 129 -8.89 1.09 10.50
C ILE A 129 -8.07 2.06 9.63
N LEU A 130 -7.52 3.13 10.22
CA LEU A 130 -6.66 4.07 9.51
C LEU A 130 -5.45 3.36 8.90
N THR A 131 -4.79 2.51 9.68
CA THR A 131 -3.61 1.77 9.23
C THR A 131 -3.93 0.85 8.05
N VAL A 132 -5.00 0.05 8.17
CA VAL A 132 -5.40 -0.89 7.11
C VAL A 132 -5.88 -0.16 5.85
N SER A 133 -6.63 0.93 6.01
CA SER A 133 -7.13 1.72 4.88
C SER A 133 -5.98 2.45 4.16
N TYR A 134 -5.10 3.08 4.92
CA TYR A 134 -4.05 3.93 4.38
C TYR A 134 -2.87 3.13 3.82
N VAL A 135 -2.39 2.13 4.56
CA VAL A 135 -1.21 1.35 4.16
C VAL A 135 -1.60 0.15 3.29
N GLY A 136 -2.66 -0.57 3.66
CA GLY A 136 -3.09 -1.76 2.93
C GLY A 136 -3.88 -1.42 1.66
N PHE A 137 -5.06 -0.83 1.85
CA PHE A 137 -6.02 -0.61 0.75
C PHE A 137 -5.52 0.37 -0.31
N LEU A 138 -5.05 1.57 0.06
CA LEU A 138 -4.56 2.54 -0.92
C LEU A 138 -3.34 2.05 -1.69
N LEU A 139 -2.43 1.31 -1.03
CA LEU A 139 -1.26 0.75 -1.70
C LEU A 139 -1.62 -0.39 -2.65
N ALA A 140 -2.56 -1.27 -2.26
CA ALA A 140 -3.09 -2.31 -3.15
C ALA A 140 -3.80 -1.70 -4.36
N LEU A 141 -4.59 -0.63 -4.15
CA LEU A 141 -5.26 0.10 -5.22
C LEU A 141 -4.27 0.82 -6.14
N LEU A 142 -3.22 1.41 -5.58
CA LEU A 142 -2.11 1.99 -6.36
C LEU A 142 -1.50 0.93 -7.27
N ALA A 143 -1.23 -0.26 -6.75
CA ALA A 143 -0.67 -1.35 -7.53
C ALA A 143 -1.60 -1.80 -8.68
N GLN A 144 -2.93 -1.70 -8.53
CA GLN A 144 -3.87 -2.04 -9.60
C GLN A 144 -3.72 -1.16 -10.85
N LEU A 145 -3.15 0.06 -10.73
CA LEU A 145 -2.85 0.90 -11.89
C LEU A 145 -1.91 0.22 -12.89
N ARG A 146 -1.16 -0.80 -12.45
CA ARG A 146 -0.34 -1.65 -13.31
C ARG A 146 -1.10 -2.35 -14.43
N TRP A 147 -2.40 -2.63 -14.26
CA TRP A 147 -3.16 -3.36 -15.28
C TRP A 147 -4.20 -2.50 -16.01
N VAL A 148 -4.47 -1.28 -15.52
CA VAL A 148 -5.46 -0.35 -16.09
C VAL A 148 -5.22 -0.02 -17.57
N ALA A 149 -3.97 0.19 -17.97
CA ALA A 149 -3.61 0.53 -19.36
C ALA A 149 -3.26 -0.72 -20.21
N GLY A 150 -3.36 -1.91 -19.63
CA GLY A 150 -2.88 -3.16 -20.19
C GLY A 150 -1.49 -3.57 -19.66
N PRO A 151 -1.10 -4.86 -19.77
CA PRO A 151 0.12 -5.39 -19.16
C PRO A 151 1.43 -4.75 -19.68
N GLU A 152 1.44 -4.24 -20.90
CA GLU A 152 2.65 -3.67 -21.50
C GLU A 152 2.89 -2.21 -21.11
N THR A 153 1.83 -1.41 -21.01
CA THR A 153 1.92 0.04 -20.79
C THR A 153 1.59 0.44 -19.35
N GLY A 154 1.14 -0.48 -18.50
CA GLY A 154 0.72 -0.17 -17.14
C GLY A 154 1.80 0.45 -16.24
N TYR A 155 3.08 0.21 -16.52
CA TYR A 155 4.17 0.91 -15.82
C TYR A 155 4.25 2.40 -16.14
N LEU A 156 3.71 2.85 -17.28
CA LEU A 156 3.56 4.28 -17.57
C LEU A 156 2.51 4.92 -16.65
N ALA A 157 1.43 4.21 -16.33
CA ALA A 157 0.41 4.71 -15.40
C ALA A 157 0.98 4.82 -13.97
N LEU A 158 1.65 3.77 -13.48
CA LEU A 158 2.34 3.83 -12.18
C LEU A 158 3.45 4.89 -12.14
N GLY A 159 4.29 4.93 -13.18
CA GLY A 159 5.40 5.88 -13.28
C GLY A 159 4.92 7.32 -13.33
N SER A 160 3.87 7.61 -14.10
CA SER A 160 3.30 8.96 -14.20
C SER A 160 2.72 9.43 -12.87
N LEU A 161 2.06 8.56 -12.09
CA LEU A 161 1.59 8.91 -10.75
C LEU A 161 2.76 9.23 -9.80
N ILE A 162 3.81 8.41 -9.78
CA ILE A 162 4.98 8.64 -8.92
C ILE A 162 5.67 9.95 -9.29
N ILE A 163 5.89 10.20 -10.59
CA ILE A 163 6.51 11.44 -11.08
C ILE A 163 5.62 12.64 -10.76
N SER A 164 4.32 12.54 -10.99
CA SER A 164 3.35 13.60 -10.70
C SER A 164 3.36 13.98 -9.21
N ALA A 165 3.31 12.99 -8.31
CA ALA A 165 3.40 13.23 -6.87
C ALA A 165 4.71 13.93 -6.47
N LYS A 166 5.85 13.47 -7.01
CA LYS A 166 7.16 14.08 -6.74
C LYS A 166 7.29 15.50 -7.29
N MET A 167 6.78 15.77 -8.49
CA MET A 167 6.78 17.11 -9.06
C MET A 167 5.83 18.04 -8.29
N GLY A 168 4.71 17.51 -7.79
CA GLY A 168 3.81 18.21 -6.87
C GLY A 168 4.52 18.65 -5.60
N ASP A 169 5.28 17.76 -4.95
CA ASP A 169 6.06 18.09 -3.75
C ASP A 169 7.11 19.18 -4.03
N ILE A 170 7.85 19.06 -5.14
CA ILE A 170 8.89 20.03 -5.53
C ILE A 170 8.27 21.39 -5.84
N GLY A 171 7.18 21.40 -6.61
CA GLY A 171 6.45 22.61 -6.98
C GLY A 171 5.84 23.29 -5.76
N GLY A 172 5.15 22.54 -4.91
CA GLY A 172 4.54 23.06 -3.68
C GLY A 172 5.57 23.69 -2.73
N TYR A 173 6.73 23.04 -2.56
CA TYR A 173 7.82 23.62 -1.78
C TYR A 173 8.42 24.88 -2.42
N THR A 174 8.65 24.85 -3.73
CA THR A 174 9.32 25.95 -4.44
C THR A 174 8.42 27.18 -4.51
N PHE A 175 7.18 27.03 -4.96
CA PHE A 175 6.25 28.15 -5.10
C PHE A 175 5.71 28.61 -3.75
N GLY A 176 5.43 27.73 -2.80
CA GLY A 176 4.99 28.12 -1.45
C GLY A 176 6.08 28.78 -0.59
N ARG A 177 7.34 28.79 -1.05
CA ARG A 177 8.43 29.52 -0.42
C ARG A 177 8.77 30.82 -1.14
N LEU A 178 8.60 30.87 -2.46
CA LEU A 178 8.91 32.04 -3.28
C LEU A 178 7.78 33.08 -3.27
N TRP A 179 6.55 32.64 -3.00
CA TRP A 179 5.33 33.45 -2.90
C TRP A 179 4.70 33.25 -1.53
#